data_AF-A0A7U9XMD7-F1
#
_entry.id   AF-A0A7U9XMD7-F1
#
_cell.length_a   1.000
_cell.length_b   1.000
_cell.length_c   1.000
_cell.angle_alpha   90.00
_cell.angle_beta   90.00
_cell.angle_gamma   90.00
#
_symmetry.space_group_name_H-M   'P 1'
#
loop_
_entity.id
_entity.type
_entity.pdbx_description
1 polymer ?
#
loop_
_entity_poly.entity_id
_entity_poly.type
_entity_poly.pdbx_seq_one_letter_code
_entity_poly.pdbx_strand_id
1 'polypeptide(L)'
;MNGFFWKDLKRSFLNVGFFIGMAAVAALLLAAVITGAPLNRTRSSYYILANVFAASGFGPFAAVFPVLAYAANFCEEYQSGYYRMIFARMSPGQFGSIRILTVALSGGVMLAVPIALSCIMAYTFGVPGVPCESDVGMLDGNIVLIYIMKYGDWYVAAGKTVLGFLFGCVWALVGFAFAVWIPNRYVALIAPFVLYESMWIGLYRIVWLNPIFLLRGDDVGSYPLAAGVECVYIIAVSTVIMAGLVRRYRNG
;
A
#
# COMPACT_ATOMS: atom_id res chain seq x y z
N MET A 1 27.38 -3.36 -8.73
CA MET A 1 26.18 -2.92 -7.98
C MET A 1 24.89 -3.09 -8.78
N ASN A 2 24.80 -2.61 -10.03
CA ASN A 2 23.58 -2.72 -10.86
C ASN A 2 23.04 -4.16 -11.02
N GLY A 3 23.92 -5.16 -11.09
CA GLY A 3 23.52 -6.55 -11.23
C GLY A 3 22.83 -7.15 -9.99
N PHE A 4 23.11 -6.65 -8.77
CA PHE A 4 22.43 -7.12 -7.57
C PHE A 4 21.04 -6.50 -7.45
N PHE A 5 20.94 -5.18 -7.66
CA PHE A 5 19.66 -4.46 -7.68
C PHE A 5 18.66 -5.09 -8.66
N TRP A 6 19.08 -5.36 -9.89
CA TRP A 6 18.21 -5.98 -10.90
C TRP A 6 17.76 -7.39 -10.54
N LYS A 7 18.66 -8.21 -9.98
CA LYS A 7 18.32 -9.57 -9.52
C LYS A 7 17.34 -9.54 -8.36
N ASP A 8 17.56 -8.61 -7.42
CA ASP A 8 16.69 -8.43 -6.26
C ASP A 8 15.30 -7.92 -6.67
N LEU A 9 15.25 -6.89 -7.52
CA LEU A 9 14.01 -6.38 -8.09
C LEU A 9 13.22 -7.50 -8.80
N LYS A 10 13.89 -8.25 -9.69
CA LYS A 10 13.28 -9.39 -10.38
C LYS A 10 12.73 -10.43 -9.41
N ARG A 11 13.44 -10.74 -8.32
CA ARG A 11 13.00 -11.68 -7.28
C ARG A 11 11.81 -11.14 -6.49
N SER A 12 11.78 -9.83 -6.21
CA SER A 12 10.67 -9.18 -5.49
C SER A 12 9.38 -9.20 -6.30
N PHE A 13 9.45 -8.95 -7.60
CA PHE A 13 8.29 -8.90 -8.50
C PHE A 13 7.84 -10.27 -9.01
N LEU A 14 8.74 -11.25 -9.16
CA LEU A 14 8.40 -12.60 -9.63
C LEU A 14 8.12 -13.60 -8.49
N ASN A 15 7.71 -13.09 -7.33
CA ASN A 15 7.32 -13.94 -6.22
C ASN A 15 5.86 -14.41 -6.37
N VAL A 16 5.59 -15.67 -6.03
CA VAL A 16 4.23 -16.21 -5.93
C VAL A 16 3.37 -15.37 -4.98
N GLY A 17 3.96 -14.90 -3.86
CA GLY A 17 3.27 -14.02 -2.91
C GLY A 17 2.83 -12.69 -3.52
N PHE A 18 3.61 -12.11 -4.43
CA PHE A 18 3.27 -10.87 -5.13
C PHE A 18 2.06 -11.07 -6.07
N PHE A 19 2.06 -12.14 -6.86
CA PHE A 19 0.95 -12.43 -7.77
C PHE A 19 -0.34 -12.81 -7.04
N ILE A 20 -0.24 -13.63 -5.97
CA ILE A 20 -1.40 -13.98 -5.15
C ILE A 20 -1.97 -12.74 -4.47
N GLY A 21 -1.12 -11.91 -3.87
CA GLY A 21 -1.54 -10.66 -3.23
C GLY A 21 -2.22 -9.71 -4.22
N MET A 22 -1.61 -9.48 -5.38
CA MET A 22 -2.18 -8.63 -6.43
C MET A 22 -3.51 -9.17 -6.95
N ALA A 23 -3.60 -10.49 -7.23
CA ALA A 23 -4.83 -11.11 -7.70
C ALA A 23 -5.95 -11.04 -6.65
N ALA A 24 -5.64 -11.24 -5.37
CA ALA A 24 -6.61 -11.13 -4.29
C ALA A 24 -7.14 -9.69 -4.14
N VAL A 25 -6.26 -8.69 -4.15
CA VAL A 25 -6.67 -7.28 -4.08
C VAL A 25 -7.46 -6.89 -5.33
N ALA A 26 -7.04 -7.31 -6.52
CA ALA A 26 -7.79 -7.09 -7.74
C ALA A 26 -9.18 -7.74 -7.67
N ALA A 27 -9.28 -8.99 -7.23
CA ALA A 27 -10.57 -9.67 -7.08
C ALA A 27 -11.49 -8.93 -6.11
N LEU A 28 -10.99 -8.48 -4.95
CA LEU A 28 -11.78 -7.73 -3.96
C LEU A 28 -12.27 -6.38 -4.50
N LEU A 29 -11.38 -5.58 -5.09
CA LEU A 29 -11.74 -4.24 -5.59
C LEU A 29 -12.64 -4.33 -6.82
N LEU A 30 -12.36 -5.25 -7.75
CA LEU A 30 -13.17 -5.44 -8.95
C LEU A 30 -14.55 -6.04 -8.64
N ALA A 31 -14.63 -6.98 -7.70
CA ALA A 31 -15.91 -7.47 -7.22
C ALA A 31 -16.76 -6.32 -6.68
N ALA A 32 -16.17 -5.41 -5.90
CA ALA A 32 -16.87 -4.24 -5.37
C ALA A 32 -17.32 -3.23 -6.44
N VAL A 33 -16.60 -3.13 -7.57
CA VAL A 33 -17.07 -2.36 -8.74
C VAL A 33 -18.31 -3.00 -9.35
N ILE A 34 -18.29 -4.33 -9.55
CA ILE A 34 -19.34 -5.07 -10.27
C ILE A 34 -20.61 -5.22 -9.44
N THR A 35 -20.49 -5.52 -8.14
CA THR A 35 -21.64 -5.75 -7.25
C THR A 35 -22.14 -4.47 -6.60
N GLY A 36 -21.29 -3.44 -6.53
CA GLY A 36 -21.54 -2.21 -5.80
C GLY A 36 -22.44 -1.20 -6.48
N ALA A 37 -22.47 -1.22 -7.81
CA ALA A 37 -23.26 -0.28 -8.60
C ALA A 37 -23.68 -0.88 -9.95
N PRO A 38 -24.86 -0.52 -10.47
CA PRO A 38 -25.24 -0.88 -11.83
C PRO A 38 -24.27 -0.26 -12.85
N LEU A 39 -23.69 -1.10 -13.72
CA LEU A 39 -22.67 -0.72 -14.72
C LEU A 39 -23.23 0.03 -15.94
N ASN A 40 -24.44 0.58 -15.82
CA ASN A 40 -25.19 1.19 -16.93
C ASN A 40 -25.03 2.72 -17.00
N ARG A 41 -23.98 3.30 -16.40
CA ARG A 41 -23.78 4.75 -16.30
C ARG A 41 -24.95 5.50 -15.66
N THR A 42 -25.59 4.89 -14.67
CA THR A 42 -26.69 5.51 -13.92
C THR A 42 -26.21 6.18 -12.62
N ARG A 43 -25.03 5.81 -12.13
CA ARG A 43 -24.40 6.37 -10.92
C ARG A 43 -23.14 7.15 -11.28
N SER A 44 -22.77 8.09 -10.43
CA SER A 44 -21.53 8.87 -10.58
C SER A 44 -20.28 8.00 -10.47
N SER A 45 -19.21 8.38 -11.17
CA SER A 45 -17.89 7.74 -11.08
C SER A 45 -17.39 7.69 -9.63
N TYR A 46 -17.64 8.76 -8.87
CA TYR A 46 -17.27 8.85 -7.47
C TYR A 46 -18.11 7.93 -6.57
N TYR A 47 -19.39 7.69 -6.85
CA TYR A 47 -20.20 6.70 -6.10
C TYR A 47 -19.58 5.31 -6.16
N ILE A 48 -19.19 4.89 -7.37
CA ILE A 48 -18.55 3.60 -7.60
C ILE A 48 -17.22 3.53 -6.85
N LEU A 49 -16.39 4.57 -6.94
CA LEU A 49 -15.12 4.65 -6.19
C LEU A 49 -15.32 4.61 -4.67
N ALA A 50 -16.26 5.40 -4.15
CA ALA A 50 -16.57 5.42 -2.72
C ALA A 50 -16.98 4.02 -2.25
N ASN A 51 -17.78 3.30 -3.03
CA ASN A 51 -18.17 1.94 -2.72
C ASN A 51 -16.98 0.96 -2.79
N VAL A 52 -16.10 1.09 -3.78
CA VAL A 52 -14.87 0.28 -3.89
C VAL A 52 -13.98 0.42 -2.66
N PHE A 53 -13.81 1.63 -2.11
CA PHE A 53 -12.95 1.83 -0.95
C PHE A 53 -13.65 1.61 0.39
N ALA A 54 -14.97 1.81 0.48
CA ALA A 54 -15.72 1.69 1.72
C ALA A 54 -16.37 0.31 1.93
N ALA A 55 -16.93 -0.30 0.88
CA ALA A 55 -17.75 -1.49 0.98
C ALA A 55 -17.06 -2.79 0.51
N SER A 56 -15.89 -2.70 -0.11
CA SER A 56 -15.13 -3.89 -0.57
C SER A 56 -14.56 -4.75 0.55
N GLY A 57 -14.59 -4.28 1.80
CA GLY A 57 -13.85 -4.90 2.91
C GLY A 57 -12.33 -4.82 2.77
N PHE A 58 -11.81 -4.11 1.76
CA PHE A 58 -10.37 -3.94 1.54
C PHE A 58 -9.70 -3.20 2.68
N GLY A 59 -10.33 -2.14 3.20
CA GLY A 59 -9.75 -1.25 4.21
C GLY A 59 -9.10 -1.99 5.38
N PRO A 60 -9.85 -2.77 6.19
CA PRO A 60 -9.28 -3.49 7.35
C PRO A 60 -8.13 -4.45 6.99
N PHE A 61 -8.16 -5.07 5.81
CA PHE A 61 -7.14 -6.05 5.41
C PHE A 61 -6.02 -5.46 4.54
N ALA A 62 -6.05 -4.17 4.23
CA ALA A 62 -5.18 -3.53 3.25
C ALA A 62 -3.69 -3.73 3.57
N ALA A 63 -3.31 -3.72 4.85
CA ALA A 63 -1.94 -3.88 5.30
C ALA A 63 -1.38 -5.31 5.13
N VAL A 64 -2.24 -6.34 5.01
CA VAL A 64 -1.80 -7.74 4.90
C VAL A 64 -1.16 -8.00 3.54
N PHE A 65 -1.75 -7.46 2.48
CA PHE A 65 -1.34 -7.80 1.13
C PHE A 65 0.10 -7.36 0.81
N PRO A 66 0.53 -6.11 1.07
CA PRO A 66 1.88 -5.65 0.72
C PRO A 66 2.99 -6.46 1.39
N VAL A 67 2.71 -7.02 2.56
CA VAL A 67 3.64 -7.85 3.32
C VAL A 67 3.94 -9.18 2.59
N LEU A 68 2.95 -9.73 1.87
CA LEU A 68 3.08 -10.95 1.07
C LEU A 68 4.05 -10.80 -0.10
N ALA A 69 4.27 -9.57 -0.58
CA ALA A 69 5.19 -9.32 -1.69
C ALA A 69 6.60 -9.83 -1.36
N TYR A 70 7.07 -9.65 -0.11
CA TYR A 70 8.47 -9.89 0.20
C TYR A 70 8.81 -10.43 1.59
N ALA A 71 8.02 -10.17 2.64
CA ALA A 71 8.45 -10.45 4.03
C ALA A 71 8.84 -11.93 4.28
N ALA A 72 8.11 -12.88 3.67
CA ALA A 72 8.40 -14.30 3.79
C ALA A 72 9.76 -14.70 3.18
N ASN A 73 10.14 -14.10 2.06
CA ASN A 73 11.39 -14.43 1.36
C ASN A 73 12.62 -14.07 2.20
N PHE A 74 12.56 -12.96 2.91
CA PHE A 74 13.67 -12.56 3.78
C PHE A 74 13.85 -13.52 4.96
N CYS A 75 12.75 -14.00 5.56
CA CYS A 75 12.84 -15.00 6.63
C CYS A 75 13.50 -16.31 6.13
N GLU A 76 13.19 -16.75 4.91
CA GLU A 76 13.82 -17.93 4.30
C GLU A 76 15.31 -17.70 3.96
N GLU A 77 15.66 -16.51 3.44
CA GLU A 77 17.05 -16.12 3.22
C GLU A 77 17.86 -16.05 4.53
N TYR A 78 17.20 -15.66 5.62
CA TYR A 78 17.82 -15.63 6.93
C TYR A 78 18.04 -17.05 7.48
N GLN A 79 17.02 -17.91 7.43
CA GLN A 79 17.10 -19.30 7.91
C GLN A 79 18.10 -20.15 7.11
N SER A 80 18.20 -19.93 5.80
CA SER A 80 19.18 -20.61 4.93
C SER A 80 20.62 -20.11 5.11
N GLY A 81 20.84 -19.04 5.88
CA GLY A 81 22.15 -18.40 6.02
C GLY A 81 22.63 -17.67 4.77
N TYR A 82 21.80 -17.58 3.72
CA TYR A 82 22.13 -16.90 2.46
C TYR A 82 22.54 -15.44 2.69
N TYR A 83 21.93 -14.79 3.68
CA TYR A 83 22.25 -13.42 4.06
C TYR A 83 23.74 -13.21 4.44
N ARG A 84 24.42 -14.21 5.04
CA ARG A 84 25.84 -14.12 5.40
C ARG A 84 26.73 -14.07 4.17
N MET A 85 26.39 -14.83 3.13
CA MET A 85 27.11 -14.80 1.85
C MET A 85 26.98 -13.45 1.15
N ILE A 86 25.85 -12.75 1.33
CA ILE A 86 25.65 -11.40 0.80
C ILE A 86 26.50 -10.40 1.58
N PHE A 87 26.48 -10.44 2.92
CA PHE A 87 27.25 -9.54 3.77
C PHE A 87 28.77 -9.69 3.63
N ALA A 88 29.26 -10.87 3.22
CA ALA A 88 30.67 -11.06 2.90
C ALA A 88 31.13 -10.25 1.66
N ARG A 89 30.20 -9.84 0.78
CA ARG A 89 30.50 -9.17 -0.49
C ARG A 89 29.99 -7.72 -0.56
N MET A 90 29.23 -7.28 0.43
CA MET A 90 28.53 -6.00 0.41
C MET A 90 28.38 -5.41 1.80
N SER A 91 28.56 -4.09 1.91
CA SER A 91 28.33 -3.38 3.17
C SER A 91 26.85 -3.47 3.60
N PRO A 92 26.56 -3.48 4.91
CA PRO A 92 25.19 -3.55 5.41
C PRO A 92 24.35 -2.34 4.99
N GLY A 93 24.97 -1.18 4.83
CA GLY A 93 24.31 0.03 4.37
C GLY A 93 23.83 -0.06 2.92
N GLN A 94 24.70 -0.51 2.02
CA GLN A 94 24.33 -0.69 0.61
C GLN A 94 23.29 -1.80 0.43
N PHE A 95 23.43 -2.91 1.15
CA PHE A 95 22.45 -4.00 1.13
C PHE A 95 21.08 -3.53 1.62
N GLY A 96 21.06 -2.81 2.75
CA GLY A 96 19.83 -2.29 3.33
C GLY A 96 19.10 -1.31 2.42
N SER A 97 19.81 -0.32 1.85
CA SER A 97 19.20 0.65 0.95
C SER A 97 18.61 0.01 -0.31
N ILE A 98 19.30 -0.98 -0.91
CA ILE A 98 18.78 -1.71 -2.07
C ILE A 98 17.53 -2.48 -1.69
N ARG A 99 17.56 -3.24 -0.59
CA ARG A 99 16.42 -4.04 -0.14
C ARG A 99 15.23 -3.18 0.25
N ILE A 100 15.43 -2.09 0.98
CA ILE A 100 14.37 -1.15 1.34
C ILE A 100 13.69 -0.64 0.06
N LEU A 101 14.47 -0.25 -0.95
CA LEU A 101 13.92 0.24 -2.20
C LEU A 101 13.13 -0.84 -2.97
N THR A 102 13.67 -2.05 -3.11
CA THR A 102 12.99 -3.13 -3.85
C THR A 102 11.72 -3.61 -3.13
N VAL A 103 11.76 -3.71 -1.80
CA VAL A 103 10.61 -4.05 -0.97
C VAL A 103 9.52 -3.00 -1.09
N ALA A 104 9.87 -1.72 -0.90
CA ALA A 104 8.93 -0.62 -1.02
C ALA A 104 8.26 -0.61 -2.40
N LEU A 105 9.05 -0.67 -3.47
CA LEU A 105 8.53 -0.68 -4.85
C LEU A 105 7.60 -1.87 -5.12
N SER A 106 7.97 -3.08 -4.67
CA SER A 106 7.12 -4.25 -4.89
C SER A 106 5.80 -4.16 -4.10
N GLY A 107 5.83 -3.74 -2.84
CA GLY A 107 4.62 -3.52 -2.03
C GLY A 107 3.71 -2.44 -2.61
N GLY A 108 4.29 -1.32 -3.04
CA GLY A 108 3.57 -0.21 -3.64
C GLY A 108 2.90 -0.60 -4.96
N VAL A 109 3.64 -1.22 -5.89
CA VAL A 109 3.07 -1.64 -7.18
C VAL A 109 1.97 -2.69 -6.99
N MET A 110 2.12 -3.59 -6.03
CA MET A 110 1.14 -4.64 -5.75
C MET A 110 -0.24 -4.09 -5.36
N LEU A 111 -0.31 -2.92 -4.71
CA LEU A 111 -1.58 -2.21 -4.46
C LEU A 111 -1.96 -1.21 -5.54
N ALA A 112 -1.00 -0.48 -6.10
CA ALA A 112 -1.26 0.57 -7.07
C ALA A 112 -1.93 0.03 -8.34
N VAL A 113 -1.54 -1.15 -8.82
CA VAL A 113 -2.10 -1.73 -10.06
C VAL A 113 -3.59 -2.08 -9.90
N PRO A 114 -4.01 -2.87 -8.88
CA PRO A 114 -5.43 -3.11 -8.62
C PRO A 114 -6.24 -1.83 -8.39
N ILE A 115 -5.69 -0.86 -7.65
CA ILE A 115 -6.37 0.41 -7.38
C ILE A 115 -6.56 1.21 -8.67
N ALA A 116 -5.52 1.35 -9.48
CA ALA A 116 -5.60 2.05 -10.77
C ALA A 116 -6.63 1.37 -11.70
N LEU A 117 -6.65 0.04 -11.75
CA LEU A 117 -7.62 -0.71 -12.54
C LEU A 117 -9.06 -0.46 -12.08
N SER A 118 -9.30 -0.48 -10.76
CA SER A 118 -10.61 -0.15 -10.20
C SER A 118 -11.04 1.28 -10.49
N CYS A 119 -10.11 2.24 -10.48
CA CYS A 119 -10.38 3.61 -10.85
C CYS A 119 -10.76 3.73 -12.33
N ILE A 120 -9.98 3.11 -13.23
CA ILE A 120 -10.28 3.09 -14.67
C ILE A 120 -11.69 2.53 -14.92
N MET A 121 -12.04 1.41 -14.27
CA MET A 121 -13.36 0.82 -14.41
C MET A 121 -14.48 1.73 -13.86
N ALA A 122 -14.27 2.40 -12.73
CA ALA A 122 -15.23 3.34 -12.18
C ALA A 122 -15.50 4.51 -13.15
N TYR A 123 -14.49 5.00 -13.90
CA TYR A 123 -14.69 6.03 -14.92
C TYR A 123 -15.34 5.52 -16.20
N THR A 124 -15.09 4.28 -16.62
CA THR A 124 -15.72 3.75 -17.83
C THR A 124 -17.21 3.47 -17.65
N PHE A 125 -17.60 3.02 -16.46
CA PHE A 125 -18.97 2.59 -16.13
C PHE A 125 -19.79 3.63 -15.35
N GLY A 126 -19.15 4.61 -14.71
CA GLY A 126 -19.82 5.72 -14.04
C GLY A 126 -20.00 6.95 -14.92
N VAL A 127 -20.89 7.85 -14.52
CA VAL A 127 -20.99 9.19 -15.11
C VAL A 127 -19.87 10.06 -14.53
N PRO A 128 -18.95 10.59 -15.35
CA PRO A 128 -17.85 11.42 -14.87
C PRO A 128 -18.34 12.81 -14.45
N GLY A 129 -17.65 13.41 -13.48
CA GLY A 129 -17.92 14.75 -12.97
C GLY A 129 -18.66 14.75 -11.63
N VAL A 130 -19.18 15.93 -11.28
CA VAL A 130 -19.91 16.13 -10.02
C VAL A 130 -21.16 15.21 -10.02
N PRO A 131 -21.40 14.44 -8.95
CA PRO A 131 -22.57 13.58 -8.84
C PRO A 131 -23.86 14.39 -9.02
N CYS A 132 -24.64 14.03 -10.03
CA CYS A 132 -25.92 14.65 -10.37
C CYS A 132 -27.07 13.66 -10.09
N GLU A 133 -28.29 14.19 -10.01
CA GLU A 133 -29.53 13.43 -9.83
C GLU A 133 -29.59 12.62 -8.52
N SER A 134 -29.40 11.30 -8.58
CA SER A 134 -29.61 10.39 -7.43
C SER A 134 -28.49 10.41 -6.38
N ASP A 135 -27.36 11.05 -6.70
CA ASP A 135 -26.16 11.11 -5.84
C ASP A 135 -25.89 12.54 -5.30
N VAL A 136 -26.88 13.45 -5.43
CA VAL A 136 -26.77 14.84 -4.96
C VAL A 136 -26.56 14.87 -3.45
N GLY A 137 -25.54 15.62 -3.01
CA GLY A 137 -25.17 15.74 -1.59
C GLY A 137 -24.17 14.71 -1.08
N MET A 138 -23.81 13.68 -1.87
CA MET A 138 -22.82 12.67 -1.45
C MET A 138 -21.40 13.24 -1.27
N LEU A 139 -21.13 14.37 -1.93
CA LEU A 139 -19.86 15.08 -1.87
C LEU A 139 -19.94 16.37 -1.02
N ASP A 140 -21.08 16.67 -0.41
CA ASP A 140 -21.26 17.93 0.34
C ASP A 140 -20.31 17.98 1.54
N GLY A 141 -19.53 19.06 1.61
CA GLY A 141 -18.51 19.25 2.64
C GLY A 141 -17.23 18.41 2.46
N ASN A 142 -17.15 17.56 1.44
CA ASN A 142 -15.97 16.75 1.16
C ASN A 142 -15.00 17.51 0.24
N ILE A 143 -13.71 17.47 0.55
CA ILE A 143 -12.68 18.11 -0.27
C ILE A 143 -12.55 17.50 -1.66
N VAL A 144 -13.01 16.26 -1.83
CA VAL A 144 -13.10 15.60 -3.14
C VAL A 144 -13.99 16.38 -4.11
N LEU A 145 -15.04 17.07 -3.63
CA LEU A 145 -15.87 17.95 -4.45
C LEU A 145 -15.04 19.08 -5.08
N ILE A 146 -14.19 19.71 -4.27
CA ILE A 146 -13.31 20.81 -4.71
C ILE A 146 -12.30 20.29 -5.74
N TYR A 147 -11.77 19.08 -5.54
CA TYR A 147 -10.85 18.47 -6.49
C TYR A 147 -11.50 18.14 -7.84
N ILE A 148 -12.70 17.56 -7.82
CA ILE A 148 -13.45 17.26 -9.05
C ILE A 148 -13.79 18.56 -9.79
N MET A 149 -14.26 19.59 -9.09
CA MET A 149 -14.61 20.88 -9.72
C MET A 149 -13.39 21.62 -10.30
N LYS A 150 -12.23 21.57 -9.62
CA LYS A 150 -11.06 22.37 -10.00
C LYS A 150 -10.11 21.66 -10.95
N TYR A 151 -9.90 20.35 -10.75
CA TYR A 151 -8.91 19.57 -11.49
C TYR A 151 -9.55 18.45 -12.32
N GLY A 152 -10.80 18.10 -12.03
CA GLY A 152 -11.50 17.00 -12.69
C GLY A 152 -11.28 15.66 -12.01
N ASP A 153 -12.09 14.70 -12.45
CA ASP A 153 -12.14 13.32 -12.00
C ASP A 153 -10.78 12.62 -11.99
N TRP A 154 -9.94 12.84 -13.01
CA TRP A 154 -8.63 12.17 -13.14
C TRP A 154 -7.69 12.47 -11.96
N TYR A 155 -7.82 13.64 -11.33
CA TYR A 155 -7.00 14.03 -10.18
C TYR A 155 -7.30 13.13 -8.97
N VAL A 156 -8.58 12.76 -8.78
CA VAL A 156 -9.01 11.85 -7.72
C VAL A 156 -8.45 10.45 -7.97
N ALA A 157 -8.52 9.97 -9.22
CA ALA A 157 -7.96 8.69 -9.64
C ALA A 157 -6.46 8.58 -9.38
N ALA A 158 -5.71 9.60 -9.83
CA ALA A 158 -4.27 9.67 -9.69
C ALA A 158 -3.89 9.77 -8.21
N GLY A 159 -4.59 10.62 -7.45
CA GLY A 159 -4.41 10.77 -6.01
C GLY A 159 -4.58 9.45 -5.25
N LYS A 160 -5.70 8.75 -5.45
CA LYS A 160 -5.96 7.46 -4.79
C LYS A 160 -4.96 6.37 -5.19
N THR A 161 -4.51 6.37 -6.44
CA THR A 161 -3.47 5.44 -6.91
C THR A 161 -2.12 5.72 -6.24
N VAL A 162 -1.73 6.99 -6.12
CA VAL A 162 -0.48 7.40 -5.47
C VAL A 162 -0.52 7.11 -3.96
N LEU A 163 -1.64 7.38 -3.29
CA LEU A 163 -1.82 7.03 -1.87
C LEU A 163 -1.78 5.51 -1.68
N GLY A 164 -2.47 4.74 -2.52
CA GLY A 164 -2.40 3.28 -2.50
C GLY A 164 -0.98 2.73 -2.71
N PHE A 165 -0.19 3.36 -3.59
CA PHE A 165 1.21 3.02 -3.81
C PHE A 165 2.07 3.30 -2.57
N LEU A 166 1.97 4.50 -2.00
CA LEU A 166 2.75 4.89 -0.81
C LEU A 166 2.37 4.04 0.41
N PHE A 167 1.08 3.79 0.62
CA PHE A 167 0.58 2.89 1.65
C PHE A 167 1.17 1.48 1.48
N GLY A 168 1.17 0.96 0.25
CA GLY A 168 1.79 -0.32 -0.08
C GLY A 168 3.29 -0.35 0.23
N CYS A 169 4.00 0.75 -0.01
CA CYS A 169 5.41 0.89 0.36
C CYS A 169 5.60 0.82 1.88
N VAL A 170 4.81 1.58 2.65
CA VAL A 170 4.87 1.61 4.11
C VAL A 170 4.67 0.20 4.68
N TRP A 171 3.59 -0.47 4.33
CA TRP A 171 3.24 -1.75 4.96
C TRP A 171 4.12 -2.91 4.52
N ALA A 172 4.64 -2.89 3.30
CA ALA A 172 5.68 -3.84 2.90
C ALA A 172 6.97 -3.64 3.70
N LEU A 173 7.38 -2.38 3.94
CA LEU A 173 8.52 -2.06 4.79
C LEU A 173 8.27 -2.43 6.25
N VAL A 174 7.07 -2.25 6.79
CA VAL A 174 6.72 -2.68 8.15
C VAL A 174 6.86 -4.19 8.29
N GLY A 175 6.34 -4.98 7.33
CA GLY A 175 6.55 -6.42 7.27
C GLY A 175 8.02 -6.82 7.21
N PHE A 176 8.80 -6.11 6.41
CA PHE A 176 10.25 -6.32 6.35
C PHE A 176 10.97 -5.94 7.65
N ALA A 177 10.55 -4.87 8.33
CA ALA A 177 11.07 -4.48 9.63
C ALA A 177 10.85 -5.60 10.65
N PHE A 178 9.64 -6.16 10.75
CA PHE A 178 9.40 -7.30 11.61
C PHE A 178 10.28 -8.50 11.25
N ALA A 179 10.46 -8.82 9.96
CA ALA A 179 11.34 -9.89 9.52
C ALA A 179 12.81 -9.67 9.92
N VAL A 180 13.27 -8.41 9.88
CA VAL A 180 14.64 -7.99 10.27
C VAL A 180 14.85 -7.98 11.77
N TRP A 181 13.82 -7.80 12.59
CA TRP A 181 13.98 -7.80 14.06
C TRP A 181 13.67 -9.17 14.66
N ILE A 182 12.67 -9.86 14.12
CA ILE A 182 12.21 -11.17 14.56
C ILE A 182 12.13 -12.06 13.31
N PRO A 183 13.15 -12.89 13.02
CA PRO A 183 13.24 -13.65 11.78
C PRO A 183 12.35 -14.91 11.83
N ASN A 184 11.06 -14.69 12.06
CA ASN A 184 10.03 -15.71 12.08
C ASN A 184 8.99 -15.33 11.01
N ARG A 185 8.78 -16.23 10.05
CA ARG A 185 7.84 -16.05 8.93
C ARG A 185 6.43 -15.69 9.41
N TYR A 186 5.95 -16.32 10.47
CA TYR A 186 4.60 -16.08 11.00
C TYR A 186 4.49 -14.69 11.62
N VAL A 187 5.50 -14.27 12.39
CA VAL A 187 5.53 -12.94 12.99
C VAL A 187 5.63 -11.85 11.92
N ALA A 188 6.49 -12.03 10.93
CA ALA A 188 6.67 -11.08 9.83
C ALA A 188 5.39 -10.88 8.99
N LEU A 189 4.54 -11.91 8.88
CA LEU A 189 3.27 -11.84 8.16
C LEU A 189 2.12 -11.26 9.01
N ILE A 190 2.00 -11.67 10.29
CA ILE A 190 0.85 -11.34 11.14
C ILE A 190 1.06 -10.01 11.88
N ALA A 191 2.27 -9.71 12.34
CA ALA A 191 2.53 -8.52 13.16
C ALA A 191 2.19 -7.19 12.47
N PRO A 192 2.44 -6.99 11.15
CA PRO A 192 2.00 -5.79 10.46
C PRO A 192 0.49 -5.61 10.50
N PHE A 193 -0.29 -6.69 10.33
CA PHE A 193 -1.74 -6.63 10.41
C PHE A 193 -2.22 -6.25 11.81
N VAL A 194 -1.67 -6.88 12.85
CA VAL A 194 -2.01 -6.55 14.24
C VAL A 194 -1.65 -5.10 14.55
N LEU A 195 -0.50 -4.62 14.08
CA LEU A 195 -0.10 -3.23 14.25
C LEU A 195 -1.07 -2.29 13.53
N TYR A 196 -1.44 -2.59 12.29
CA TYR A 196 -2.41 -1.82 11.50
C TYR A 196 -3.75 -1.67 12.20
N GLU A 197 -4.34 -2.78 12.63
CA GLU A 197 -5.62 -2.80 13.35
C GLU A 197 -5.53 -2.05 14.69
N SER A 198 -4.42 -2.24 15.43
CA SER A 198 -4.19 -1.51 16.68
C SER A 198 -4.07 0.01 16.46
N MET A 199 -3.44 0.43 15.37
CA MET A 199 -3.33 1.85 14.99
C MET A 199 -4.69 2.40 14.57
N TRP A 200 -5.52 1.62 13.87
CA TRP A 200 -6.86 2.06 13.50
C TRP A 200 -7.70 2.38 14.74
N ILE A 201 -7.75 1.46 15.71
CA ILE A 201 -8.54 1.62 16.94
C ILE A 201 -7.92 2.71 17.83
N GLY A 202 -6.60 2.65 18.05
CA GLY A 202 -5.89 3.54 18.97
C GLY A 202 -5.79 4.99 18.49
N LEU A 203 -5.70 5.21 17.18
CA LEU A 203 -5.56 6.54 16.57
C LEU A 203 -6.86 7.01 15.91
N TYR A 204 -8.02 6.44 16.26
CA TYR A 204 -9.30 6.84 15.67
C TYR A 204 -9.58 8.35 15.78
N ARG A 205 -9.18 8.98 16.90
CA ARG A 205 -9.33 10.43 17.11
C ARG A 205 -8.29 11.29 16.38
N ILE A 206 -7.21 10.68 15.88
CA ILE A 206 -6.04 11.37 15.35
C ILE A 206 -5.95 11.08 13.84
N VAL A 207 -6.81 11.74 13.07
CA VAL A 207 -7.10 11.40 11.65
C VAL A 207 -5.85 11.37 10.77
N TRP A 208 -4.98 12.36 10.89
CA TRP A 208 -3.73 12.50 10.13
C TRP A 208 -2.64 11.44 10.42
N LEU A 209 -2.77 10.62 11.48
CA LEU A 209 -1.81 9.54 11.79
C LEU A 209 -2.41 8.15 11.53
N ASN A 210 -3.72 8.08 11.32
CA ASN A 210 -4.41 6.82 11.15
C ASN A 210 -4.17 6.27 9.73
N PRO A 211 -3.62 5.05 9.60
CA PRO A 211 -3.24 4.52 8.30
C PRO A 211 -4.44 4.25 7.37
N ILE A 212 -5.65 4.02 7.91
CA ILE A 212 -6.86 3.87 7.08
C ILE A 212 -7.29 5.22 6.47
N PHE A 213 -7.26 6.29 7.25
CA PHE A 213 -7.64 7.61 6.78
C PHE A 213 -6.60 8.17 5.80
N LEU A 214 -5.32 7.85 6.00
CA LEU A 214 -4.24 8.17 5.05
C LEU A 214 -4.42 7.45 3.70
N LEU A 215 -4.78 6.17 3.71
CA LEU A 215 -5.07 5.40 2.50
C LEU A 215 -6.27 5.96 1.71
N ARG A 216 -7.32 6.39 2.41
CA ARG A 216 -8.52 6.97 1.77
C ARG A 216 -8.26 8.38 1.26
N GLY A 217 -7.49 9.18 2.00
CA GLY A 217 -7.12 10.57 1.69
C GLY A 217 -8.26 11.58 1.89
N ASP A 218 -9.51 11.14 1.87
CA ASP A 218 -10.70 11.99 1.90
C ASP A 218 -10.89 12.65 3.29
N ASP A 219 -10.62 11.90 4.37
CA ASP A 219 -10.82 12.36 5.77
C ASP A 219 -9.71 13.29 6.28
N VAL A 220 -8.53 13.24 5.66
CA VAL A 220 -7.34 14.02 6.04
C VAL A 220 -7.44 15.47 5.55
N GLY A 221 -8.38 15.75 4.63
CA GLY A 221 -8.60 17.07 4.08
C GLY A 221 -7.54 17.51 3.07
N SER A 222 -6.55 16.69 2.70
CA SER A 222 -5.78 16.91 1.46
C SER A 222 -4.94 15.71 1.07
N TYR A 223 -4.92 15.39 -0.23
CA TYR A 223 -4.12 14.27 -0.76
C TYR A 223 -2.60 14.48 -0.61
N PRO A 224 -2.05 15.69 -0.85
CA PRO A 224 -0.62 15.93 -0.63
C PRO A 224 -0.20 15.78 0.84
N LEU A 225 -1.06 16.14 1.80
CA LEU A 225 -0.74 15.98 3.23
C LEU A 225 -0.70 14.50 3.60
N ALA A 226 -1.69 13.71 3.16
CA ALA A 226 -1.69 12.27 3.37
C ALA A 226 -0.42 11.62 2.77
N ALA A 227 -0.07 11.96 1.53
CA ALA A 227 1.16 11.50 0.90
C ALA A 227 2.42 11.92 1.67
N GLY A 228 2.43 13.14 2.21
CA GLY A 228 3.53 13.65 3.03
C GLY A 228 3.72 12.84 4.33
N VAL A 229 2.64 12.50 5.03
CA VAL A 229 2.70 11.66 6.23
C VAL A 229 3.18 10.26 5.90
N GLU A 230 2.70 9.66 4.80
CA GLU A 230 3.18 8.33 4.39
C GLU A 230 4.66 8.35 4.02
N CYS A 231 5.18 9.42 3.40
CA CYS A 231 6.61 9.59 3.19
C CYS A 231 7.39 9.61 4.51
N VAL A 232 6.86 10.27 5.56
CA VAL A 232 7.46 10.27 6.90
C VAL A 232 7.48 8.87 7.49
N TYR A 233 6.40 8.08 7.31
CA TYR A 233 6.36 6.68 7.73
C TYR A 233 7.38 5.82 6.98
N ILE A 234 7.53 5.99 5.67
CA ILE A 234 8.57 5.30 4.88
C ILE A 234 9.95 5.58 5.45
N ILE A 235 10.28 6.85 5.74
CA ILE A 235 11.57 7.23 6.30
C ILE A 235 11.77 6.59 7.68
N ALA A 236 10.78 6.73 8.58
CA ALA A 236 10.85 6.18 9.92
C ALA A 236 11.09 4.66 9.91
N VAL A 237 10.28 3.90 9.15
CA VAL A 237 10.41 2.44 9.07
C VAL A 237 11.74 2.05 8.40
N SER A 238 12.19 2.78 7.38
CA SER A 238 13.50 2.56 6.75
C SER A 238 14.65 2.71 7.74
N THR A 239 14.62 3.70 8.64
CA THR A 239 15.65 3.85 9.68
C THR A 239 15.66 2.67 10.66
N VAL A 240 14.48 2.17 11.05
CA VAL A 240 14.34 0.99 11.93
C VAL A 240 14.91 -0.27 11.28
N ILE A 241 14.66 -0.45 9.98
CA ILE A 241 15.22 -1.55 9.19
C ILE A 241 16.74 -1.45 9.14
N MET A 242 17.29 -0.27 8.81
CA MET A 242 18.72 -0.06 8.73
C MET A 242 19.42 -0.33 10.07
N ALA A 243 18.85 0.14 11.17
CA ALA A 243 19.35 -0.16 12.51
C ALA A 243 19.36 -1.66 12.81
N GLY A 244 18.29 -2.38 12.43
CA GLY A 244 18.19 -3.82 12.58
C GLY A 244 19.22 -4.60 11.75
N LEU A 245 19.44 -4.20 10.49
CA LEU A 245 20.43 -4.82 9.60
C LEU A 245 21.86 -4.59 10.08
N VAL A 246 22.19 -3.37 10.52
CA VAL A 246 23.51 -3.03 11.07
C VAL A 246 23.79 -3.82 12.35
N ARG A 247 22.78 -3.97 13.23
CA ARG A 247 22.89 -4.80 14.42
C ARG A 247 23.20 -6.26 14.08
N ARG A 248 22.49 -6.84 13.10
CA ARG A 248 22.74 -8.23 12.68
C ARG A 248 24.12 -8.41 12.09
N TYR A 249 24.56 -7.46 11.26
CA TYR A 249 25.91 -7.49 10.71
C TYR A 249 27.00 -7.52 11.80
N ARG A 250 26.81 -6.79 12.91
CA ARG A 250 27.75 -6.78 14.05
C ARG A 250 27.73 -8.08 14.86
N ASN A 251 26.59 -8.77 14.91
CA ASN A 251 26.38 -9.92 15.79
C ASN A 251 26.66 -11.29 15.14
N GLY A 252 27.00 -11.33 13.85
CA GLY A 252 27.27 -12.57 13.10
C GLY A 252 26.01 -13.32 12.70
#